data_AF-A0A0K1SAQ7-F1
#
_entry.id   AF-A0A0K1SAQ7-F1
#
_cell.length_a   1.000
_cell.length_b   1.000
_cell.length_c   1.000
_cell.angle_alpha   90.00
_cell.angle_beta   90.00
_cell.angle_gamma   90.00
#
_symmetry.space_group_name_H-M   'P 1'
#
loop_
_entity.id
_entity.type
_entity.pdbx_description
1 polymer ?
#
loop_
_entity_poly.entity_id
_entity_poly.type
_entity_poly.pdbx_seq_one_letter_code
_entity_poly.pdbx_strand_id
1 'polypeptide(L)'
;MWKISLGWTIKNAAVAVGLDYQYSFRILKRYNELGEEGVKNLKKKSVEHRRGKEPLLKEEQLQKLKEELKKRPADGGIWTGPKVARWIEKETGREKVWNQRGWDYLKKVQIFLSKTETKT
;
A
#
# COMPACT_ATOMS: atom_id res chain seq x y z
N MET A 1 0.94 0.55 29.16
CA MET A 1 0.24 1.58 29.98
C MET A 1 -0.40 0.99 31.23
N TRP A 2 -1.17 -0.10 31.12
CA TRP A 2 -1.82 -0.73 32.28
C TRP A 2 -0.88 -1.02 33.49
N LYS A 3 0.32 -1.58 33.27
CA LYS A 3 1.30 -1.81 34.35
C LYS A 3 1.70 -0.52 35.09
N ILE A 4 1.89 0.58 34.37
CA ILE A 4 2.26 1.89 34.96
C ILE A 4 1.07 2.45 35.75
N SER A 5 -0.16 2.26 35.26
CA SER A 5 -1.39 2.62 35.97
C SER A 5 -1.58 1.85 37.28
N LEU A 6 -1.00 0.65 37.40
CA LEU A 6 -0.98 -0.17 38.61
C LEU A 6 0.16 0.22 39.58
N GLY A 7 0.84 1.35 39.35
CA GLY A 7 1.91 1.87 40.21
C GLY A 7 3.31 1.31 39.92
N TRP A 8 3.50 0.57 38.82
CA TRP A 8 4.82 0.04 38.49
C TRP A 8 5.75 1.12 37.93
N THR A 9 7.04 1.03 38.26
CA THR A 9 8.06 1.86 37.62
C THR A 9 8.18 1.52 36.14
N ILE A 10 8.52 2.51 35.32
CA ILE A 10 8.69 2.35 33.87
C ILE A 10 9.73 1.29 33.53
N LYS A 11 10.80 1.20 34.32
CA LYS A 11 11.86 0.20 34.16
C LYS A 11 11.32 -1.22 34.32
N ASN A 12 10.53 -1.47 35.37
CA ASN A 12 9.95 -2.79 35.62
C ASN A 12 8.86 -3.12 34.58
N ALA A 13 8.07 -2.13 34.18
CA ALA A 13 7.08 -2.30 33.12
C ALA A 13 7.73 -2.60 31.76
N ALA A 14 8.87 -1.98 31.44
CA ALA A 14 9.62 -2.21 30.20
C ALA A 14 10.15 -3.65 30.15
N VAL A 15 10.80 -4.10 31.23
CA VAL A 15 11.33 -5.47 31.36
C VAL A 15 10.19 -6.50 31.26
N ALA A 16 9.07 -6.28 31.96
CA ALA A 16 7.95 -7.21 31.96
C ALA A 16 7.25 -7.37 30.60
N VAL A 17 7.36 -6.37 29.71
CA VAL A 17 6.77 -6.37 28.37
C VAL A 17 7.82 -6.67 27.29
N GLY A 18 9.09 -6.87 27.68
CA GLY A 18 10.20 -7.13 26.75
C GLY A 18 10.52 -5.94 25.85
N LEU A 19 10.25 -4.71 26.32
CA LEU A 19 10.56 -3.48 25.60
C LEU A 19 11.82 -2.83 26.16
N ASP A 20 12.53 -2.14 25.29
CA ASP A 20 13.61 -1.24 25.71
C ASP A 20 13.08 -0.11 26.60
N TYR A 21 13.89 0.30 27.57
CA TYR A 21 13.54 1.34 28.52
C TYR A 21 13.34 2.70 27.84
N GLN A 22 14.22 3.09 26.90
CA GLN A 22 14.12 4.38 26.19
C GLN A 22 12.88 4.41 25.30
N TYR A 23 12.56 3.29 24.65
CA TYR A 23 11.32 3.16 23.88
C TYR A 23 10.07 3.26 24.78
N SER A 24 10.06 2.57 25.91
CA SER A 24 8.98 2.63 26.90
C SER A 24 8.78 4.04 27.47
N PHE A 25 9.89 4.75 27.75
CA PHE A 25 9.86 6.14 28.18
C PHE A 25 9.29 7.08 27.11
N ARG A 26 9.67 6.89 25.84
CA ARG A 26 9.10 7.66 24.72
C ARG A 26 7.60 7.46 24.56
N ILE A 27 7.10 6.23 24.74
CA ILE A 27 5.66 5.95 24.71
C ILE A 27 4.95 6.68 25.85
N LEU A 28 5.50 6.62 27.07
CA LEU A 28 4.91 7.31 28.21
C LEU A 28 4.90 8.83 28.03
N LYS A 29 6.03 9.41 27.59
CA LYS A 29 6.14 10.85 27.33
C LYS A 29 5.08 11.31 26.32
N ARG A 30 4.93 10.58 25.21
CA ARG A 30 3.90 10.88 24.20
C ARG A 30 2.48 10.75 24.72
N TYR A 31 2.22 9.76 25.57
CA TYR A 31 0.92 9.62 26.20
C TYR A 31 0.61 10.78 27.16
N ASN A 32 1.60 11.24 27.92
CA ASN A 32 1.41 12.35 28.84
C ASN A 32 1.20 13.69 28.09
N GLU A 33 1.84 13.86 26.93
CA GLU A 33 1.74 15.09 26.13
C GLU A 33 0.48 15.12 25.24
N LEU A 34 0.07 13.99 24.68
CA LEU A 34 -0.96 13.91 23.63
C LEU A 34 -2.12 12.96 23.97
N GLY A 35 -2.13 12.39 25.18
CA GLY A 35 -3.12 11.40 25.58
C GLY A 35 -3.07 10.13 24.73
N GLU A 36 -4.23 9.52 24.52
CA GLU A 36 -4.38 8.31 23.71
C GLU A 36 -3.86 8.50 22.28
N GLU A 37 -4.06 9.68 21.68
CA GLU A 37 -3.62 10.01 20.32
C GLU A 37 -2.09 9.88 20.14
N GLY A 38 -1.30 10.12 21.19
CA GLY A 38 0.16 10.01 21.17
C GLY A 38 0.69 8.56 21.10
N VAL A 39 -0.14 7.59 21.48
CA VAL A 39 0.21 6.16 21.50
C VAL A 39 -0.46 5.39 20.36
N LYS A 40 -1.46 5.97 19.69
CA LYS A 40 -2.07 5.39 18.49
C LYS A 40 -0.99 5.11 17.44
N ASN A 41 -1.09 3.95 16.80
CA ASN A 41 -0.12 3.50 15.80
C ASN A 41 -0.16 4.42 14.56
N LEU A 42 0.71 5.42 14.54
CA LEU A 42 0.84 6.40 13.45
C LEU A 42 1.25 5.78 12.11
N LYS A 43 1.53 4.46 12.03
CA LYS A 43 1.72 3.76 10.76
C LYS A 43 0.54 3.98 9.79
N LYS A 44 -0.68 4.21 10.29
CA LYS A 44 -1.84 4.56 9.43
C LYS A 44 -1.76 5.96 8.81
N LYS A 45 -1.05 6.92 9.41
CA LYS A 45 -0.80 8.24 8.79
C LYS A 45 0.35 8.21 7.77
N SER A 46 1.18 7.17 7.76
CA SER A 46 2.23 7.00 6.74
C SER A 46 1.71 6.70 5.32
N VAL A 47 0.41 6.80 5.08
CA VAL A 47 -0.13 6.96 3.72
C VAL A 47 0.49 8.20 3.05
N GLU A 48 0.88 9.23 3.81
CA GLU A 48 1.63 10.39 3.30
C GLU A 48 3.06 10.05 2.84
N HIS A 49 3.67 8.99 3.37
CA HIS A 49 4.96 8.49 2.88
C HIS A 49 4.81 7.55 1.68
N ARG A 50 3.68 7.61 0.95
CA ARG A 50 3.67 7.22 -0.47
C ARG A 50 4.47 8.27 -1.26
N ARG A 51 5.78 8.35 -1.05
CA ARG A 51 6.73 8.72 -2.11
C ARG A 51 6.82 7.59 -3.14
N GLY A 52 5.67 7.03 -3.53
CA GLY A 52 5.57 6.29 -4.77
C GLY A 52 5.58 7.31 -5.89
N LYS A 53 6.37 7.07 -6.95
CA LYS A 53 6.25 7.83 -8.18
C LYS A 53 4.77 7.89 -8.59
N GLU A 54 4.33 9.03 -9.10
CA GLU A 54 2.97 9.19 -9.62
C GLU A 54 2.61 8.00 -10.51
N PRO A 55 1.42 7.40 -10.31
CA PRO A 55 1.01 6.24 -11.10
C PRO A 55 1.02 6.63 -12.59
N LEU A 56 1.55 5.74 -13.44
CA LEU A 56 1.60 5.95 -14.89
C LEU A 56 0.19 6.13 -15.50
N LEU A 57 -0.80 5.46 -14.91
CA LEU A 57 -2.20 5.51 -15.29
C LEU A 57 -3.03 6.23 -14.22
N LYS A 58 -3.88 7.15 -14.67
CA LYS A 58 -4.99 7.68 -13.86
C LYS A 58 -6.03 6.57 -13.61
N GLU A 59 -6.91 6.77 -12.63
CA GLU A 59 -7.94 5.78 -12.26
C GLU A 59 -8.85 5.43 -13.46
N GLU A 60 -9.23 6.43 -14.25
CA GLU A 60 -10.04 6.26 -15.48
C GLU A 60 -9.34 5.36 -16.51
N GLN A 61 -8.05 5.60 -16.75
CA GLN A 61 -7.25 4.80 -17.69
C GLN A 61 -7.02 3.38 -17.16
N LEU A 62 -6.91 3.22 -15.85
CA LEU A 62 -6.85 1.90 -15.23
C LEU A 62 -8.17 1.14 -15.41
N GLN A 63 -9.31 1.83 -15.36
CA GLN A 63 -10.61 1.22 -15.59
C GLN A 63 -10.78 0.78 -17.06
N LYS A 64 -10.36 1.60 -18.02
CA LYS A 64 -10.29 1.21 -19.44
C LYS A 64 -9.40 -0.01 -19.65
N LEU A 65 -8.23 -0.05 -18.99
CA LEU A 65 -7.34 -1.21 -19.07
C LEU A 65 -8.03 -2.49 -18.57
N LYS A 66 -8.84 -2.42 -17.51
CA LYS A 66 -9.60 -3.58 -17.02
C LYS A 66 -10.64 -4.06 -18.03
N GLU A 67 -11.37 -3.14 -18.65
CA GLU A 67 -12.37 -3.48 -19.67
C GLU A 67 -11.72 -4.11 -20.89
N GLU A 68 -10.55 -3.60 -21.29
CA GLU A 68 -9.80 -4.14 -22.41
C GLU A 68 -9.18 -5.50 -22.09
N LEU A 69 -8.71 -5.71 -20.86
CA LEU A 69 -8.17 -7.00 -20.40
C LEU A 69 -9.24 -8.10 -20.32
N LYS A 70 -10.52 -7.75 -20.17
CA LYS A 70 -11.64 -8.72 -20.29
C LYS A 70 -11.83 -9.20 -21.72
N LYS A 71 -11.46 -8.38 -22.71
CA LYS A 71 -11.51 -8.74 -24.12
C LYS A 71 -10.23 -9.49 -24.52
N ARG A 72 -10.32 -10.30 -25.56
CA ARG A 72 -9.12 -10.91 -26.15
C ARG A 72 -8.29 -9.81 -26.82
N PRO A 73 -6.95 -9.83 -26.68
CA PRO A 73 -6.04 -8.96 -27.44
C PRO A 73 -6.33 -9.04 -28.95
N ALA A 74 -6.03 -7.97 -29.68
CA ALA A 74 -6.20 -7.89 -31.13
C ALA A 74 -5.52 -9.04 -31.90
N ASP A 75 -4.39 -9.57 -31.40
CA ASP A 75 -3.69 -10.71 -31.99
C ASP A 75 -4.29 -12.09 -31.65
N GLY A 76 -5.42 -12.15 -30.94
CA GLY A 76 -6.08 -13.39 -30.53
C GLY A 76 -5.39 -14.20 -29.43
N GLY A 77 -4.19 -13.80 -28.99
CA GLY A 77 -3.43 -14.47 -27.93
C GLY A 77 -3.78 -14.04 -26.49
N ILE A 78 -2.88 -14.27 -25.53
CA ILE A 78 -3.05 -13.86 -24.12
C ILE A 78 -2.42 -12.47 -23.89
N TRP A 79 -2.96 -11.71 -22.95
CA TRP A 79 -2.36 -10.46 -22.48
C TRP A 79 -1.03 -10.70 -21.77
N THR A 80 0.03 -10.09 -22.28
CA THR A 80 1.38 -10.14 -21.70
C THR A 80 1.84 -8.76 -21.26
N GLY A 81 2.81 -8.70 -20.34
CA GLY A 81 3.38 -7.43 -19.85
C GLY A 81 3.79 -6.45 -20.96
N PRO A 82 4.50 -6.89 -22.02
CA PRO A 82 4.84 -6.02 -23.15
C PRO A 82 3.60 -5.49 -23.90
N LYS A 83 2.57 -6.31 -24.11
CA LYS A 83 1.32 -5.87 -24.77
C LYS A 83 0.60 -4.80 -23.95
N VAL A 84 0.55 -4.99 -22.63
CA VAL A 84 0.01 -3.98 -21.71
C VAL A 84 0.85 -2.70 -21.74
N ALA A 85 2.18 -2.79 -21.78
CA ALA A 85 3.03 -1.61 -21.91
C ALA A 85 2.74 -0.81 -23.20
N ARG A 86 2.59 -1.49 -24.34
CA ARG A 86 2.22 -0.85 -25.62
C ARG A 86 0.83 -0.23 -25.59
N TRP A 87 -0.12 -0.88 -24.93
CA TRP A 87 -1.45 -0.30 -24.71
C TRP A 87 -1.35 0.98 -23.86
N ILE A 88 -0.56 0.97 -22.79
CA ILE A 88 -0.35 2.13 -21.92
C ILE A 88 0.30 3.28 -22.69
N GLU A 89 1.30 3.02 -23.55
CA GLU A 89 1.91 4.05 -24.43
C GLU A 89 0.84 4.75 -25.28
N LYS A 90 -0.03 3.97 -25.93
CA LYS A 90 -1.11 4.49 -26.77
C LYS A 90 -2.14 5.30 -25.97
N GLU A 91 -2.56 4.81 -24.80
CA GLU A 91 -3.61 5.46 -23.98
C GLU A 91 -3.10 6.71 -23.25
N THR A 92 -1.82 6.73 -22.85
CA THR A 92 -1.24 7.86 -22.09
C THR A 92 -0.51 8.87 -22.97
N GLY A 93 -0.30 8.56 -24.26
CA GLY A 93 0.50 9.38 -25.17
C GLY A 93 1.98 9.44 -24.80
N ARG A 94 2.47 8.52 -23.96
CA ARG A 94 3.88 8.47 -23.56
C ARG A 94 4.71 7.80 -24.65
N GLU A 95 5.86 8.40 -24.98
CA GLU A 95 6.77 7.87 -26.00
C GLU A 95 7.27 6.46 -25.67
N LYS A 96 7.48 6.15 -24.39
CA LYS A 96 8.00 4.85 -23.96
C LYS A 96 7.52 4.44 -22.58
N VAL A 97 7.01 3.21 -22.48
CA VAL A 97 6.69 2.51 -21.25
C VAL A 97 7.50 1.22 -21.21
N TRP A 98 8.28 1.04 -20.15
CA TRP A 98 9.07 -0.17 -19.97
C TRP A 98 8.16 -1.40 -19.79
N ASN A 99 8.54 -2.53 -20.40
CA ASN A 99 7.79 -3.80 -20.30
C ASN A 99 7.52 -4.21 -18.85
N GLN A 100 8.45 -3.91 -17.93
CA GLN A 100 8.29 -4.15 -16.49
C GLN A 100 7.06 -3.43 -15.93
N ARG A 101 6.82 -2.18 -16.34
CA ARG A 101 5.62 -1.42 -15.92
C ARG A 101 4.36 -2.07 -16.46
N GLY A 102 4.37 -2.55 -17.69
CA GLY A 102 3.23 -3.29 -18.24
C GLY A 102 2.90 -4.55 -17.44
N TRP A 103 3.91 -5.28 -16.96
CA TRP A 103 3.71 -6.43 -16.08
C TRP A 103 3.16 -6.05 -14.70
N ASP A 104 3.67 -4.96 -14.09
CA ASP A 104 3.15 -4.45 -12.81
C ASP A 104 1.65 -4.15 -12.89
N TYR A 105 1.23 -3.49 -13.98
CA TYR A 105 -0.18 -3.17 -14.20
C TYR A 105 -1.02 -4.41 -14.52
N LEU A 106 -0.49 -5.36 -15.28
CA LEU A 106 -1.17 -6.63 -15.55
C LEU A 106 -1.44 -7.39 -14.24
N LYS A 107 -0.44 -7.55 -13.36
CA LYS A 107 -0.62 -8.18 -12.05
C LYS A 107 -1.64 -7.43 -11.19
N LYS A 108 -1.56 -6.09 -11.18
CA LYS A 108 -2.49 -5.26 -10.40
C LYS A 108 -3.94 -5.49 -10.82
N VAL A 109 -4.19 -5.62 -12.13
CA VAL A 109 -5.54 -5.93 -12.65
C VAL A 109 -5.94 -7.37 -12.37
N GLN A 110 -5.06 -8.35 -12.54
CA GLN A 110 -5.37 -9.75 -12.24
C GLN A 110 -5.79 -9.96 -10.77
N ILE A 111 -5.06 -9.37 -9.82
CA ILE A 111 -5.41 -9.40 -8.38
C ILE A 111 -6.75 -8.71 -8.13
N PHE A 112 -7.07 -7.67 -8.89
CA PHE A 112 -8.35 -6.99 -8.77
C PHE A 112 -9.50 -7.87 -9.29
N LEU A 113 -9.33 -8.51 -10.45
CA LEU A 113 -10.31 -9.42 -11.03
C LEU A 113 -10.57 -10.64 -10.14
N SER A 114 -9.53 -11.26 -9.58
CA SER A 114 -9.68 -12.40 -8.67
C SER A 114 -10.45 -12.05 -7.39
N LYS A 115 -10.33 -10.80 -6.91
CA LYS A 115 -11.10 -10.32 -5.74
C LYS A 115 -12.57 -10.06 -6.06
N THR A 116 -12.89 -9.67 -7.29
CA THR A 116 -14.29 -9.46 -7.70
C THR A 116 -15.06 -10.76 -7.82
N GLU A 117 -14.39 -11.86 -8.19
CA GLU A 117 -15.01 -13.19 -8.28
C GLU A 117 -15.33 -13.80 -6.90
N THR A 118 -14.56 -13.48 -5.86
CA THR A 118 -14.80 -13.99 -4.49
C THR A 118 -15.95 -13.29 -3.73
N LYS A 119 -16.63 -12.32 -4.35
CA LYS A 119 -17.66 -11.50 -3.69
C LYS A 119 -19.07 -11.70 -4.24
N THR A 120 -19.26 -12.75 -5.04
CA THR A 120 -20.57 -13.23 -5.53
C THR A 120 -20.83 -14.59 -4.91
#